data_AF-A0A356S9L4-F1
#
_entry.id   AF-A0A356S9L4-F1
#
_cell.length_a   1.000
_cell.length_b   1.000
_cell.length_c   1.000
_cell.angle_alpha   90.00
_cell.angle_beta   90.00
_cell.angle_gamma   90.00
#
_symmetry.space_group_name_H-M   'P 1'
#
loop_
_entity.id
_entity.type
_entity.pdbx_description
1 polymer ?
#
loop_
_entity_poly.entity_id
_entity_poly.type
_entity_poly.pdbx_seq_one_letter_code
_entity_poly.pdbx_strand_id
1 'polypeptide(L)'
;MKNAQARTVYLKDYQPPAFTIQTTQLRFDLFEDYAIVESTLEMQNLGGSDLLVLHGNNMQLDELRLDEVSLEPTQYLLDDEQLSIPALGDILGRSPESFTLYCRTRIEPQNNTALEGLYKSKKMFCTQCEAEGFRRITYYLDRPDVMSRFTTTIIADAERYPVLLSNGNRIAKGAVESDPSRHWVSWEDPFMKPSYLFALVAGNLEHMNDSFTTMTGREIKLQIFVEEKDLGKIDHAMDSLKRSMRWDEEVYGREYDLDIFMIVAVDDFNMGAMENKGLNIFNTSCVLANPLTQTDQAFQRVEAVVAHEYFHNWSGNRVTCRDWFQLSLKEGFTVFRDSEFSADMGSRT
;
A
#
# COMPACT_ATOMS: atom_id res chain seq x y z
N MET A 1 22.72 -15.81 -5.76
CA MET A 1 22.82 -14.42 -6.22
C MET A 1 23.61 -14.38 -7.51
N LYS A 2 22.94 -14.43 -8.67
CA LYS A 2 23.56 -13.94 -9.90
C LYS A 2 23.44 -12.42 -9.85
N ASN A 3 24.57 -11.72 -10.01
CA ASN A 3 24.60 -10.28 -10.19
C ASN A 3 23.90 -9.93 -11.51
N ALA A 4 22.59 -9.74 -11.49
CA ALA A 4 21.97 -8.88 -12.50
C ALA A 4 22.55 -7.49 -12.28
N GLN A 5 23.40 -7.02 -13.19
CA GLN A 5 23.88 -5.63 -13.11
C GLN A 5 22.67 -4.72 -13.22
N ALA A 6 22.42 -3.92 -12.18
CA ALA A 6 21.39 -2.91 -12.19
C ALA A 6 21.51 -2.07 -13.47
N ARG A 7 20.47 -2.11 -14.32
CA ARG A 7 20.44 -1.36 -15.56
C ARG A 7 20.12 0.10 -15.23
N THR A 8 20.98 1.02 -15.67
CA THR A 8 20.72 2.44 -15.49
C THR A 8 19.45 2.85 -16.25
N VAL A 9 18.49 3.43 -15.53
CA VAL A 9 17.29 4.04 -16.09
C VAL A 9 17.55 5.53 -16.29
N TYR A 10 17.09 6.11 -17.40
CA TYR A 10 17.21 7.54 -17.68
C TYR A 10 15.84 8.19 -17.85
N LEU A 11 15.66 9.38 -17.27
CA LEU A 11 14.43 10.18 -17.41
C LEU A 11 14.02 10.42 -18.87
N LYS A 12 14.99 10.69 -19.75
CA LYS A 12 14.76 10.92 -21.18
C LYS A 12 14.17 9.72 -21.93
N ASP A 13 14.30 8.52 -21.35
CA ASP A 13 13.84 7.27 -21.95
C ASP A 13 12.42 6.90 -21.46
N TYR A 14 11.76 7.77 -20.68
CA TYR A 14 10.37 7.56 -20.26
C TYR A 14 9.47 7.31 -21.48
N GLN A 15 8.65 6.28 -21.38
CA GLN A 15 7.54 6.00 -22.30
C GLN A 15 6.28 5.70 -21.48
N PRO A 16 5.09 6.14 -21.94
CA PRO A 16 3.83 5.69 -21.37
C PRO A 16 3.72 4.16 -21.39
N PRO A 17 3.02 3.54 -20.42
CA PRO A 17 2.86 2.10 -20.40
C PRO A 17 2.00 1.63 -21.58
N ALA A 18 2.39 0.51 -22.21
CA ALA A 18 1.61 -0.08 -23.31
C ALA A 18 0.26 -0.64 -22.83
N PHE A 19 0.17 -1.02 -21.55
CA PHE A 19 -1.03 -1.51 -20.91
C PHE A 19 -1.34 -0.69 -19.66
N THR A 20 -2.62 -0.61 -19.30
CA THR A 20 -3.08 -0.08 -18.02
C THR A 20 -3.92 -1.12 -17.29
N ILE A 21 -4.11 -0.92 -15.99
CA ILE A 21 -4.90 -1.81 -15.13
C ILE A 21 -6.09 -1.02 -14.60
N GLN A 22 -7.30 -1.42 -14.96
CA GLN A 22 -8.52 -0.71 -14.56
C GLN A 22 -8.96 -1.08 -13.14
N THR A 23 -8.87 -2.38 -12.82
CA THR A 23 -9.18 -2.91 -11.49
C THR A 23 -8.14 -3.95 -11.10
N THR A 24 -7.85 -4.00 -9.80
CA THR A 24 -6.92 -4.93 -9.16
C THR A 24 -7.66 -5.60 -8.02
N GLN A 25 -8.05 -6.86 -8.23
CA GLN A 25 -8.66 -7.67 -7.19
C GLN A 25 -7.60 -8.57 -6.58
N LEU A 26 -7.41 -8.47 -5.27
CA LEU A 26 -6.42 -9.22 -4.52
C LEU A 26 -7.09 -10.07 -3.46
N ARG A 27 -6.56 -11.28 -3.30
CA ARG A 27 -6.92 -12.17 -2.21
C ARG A 27 -5.65 -12.72 -1.58
N PHE A 28 -5.46 -12.40 -0.31
CA PHE A 28 -4.34 -12.84 0.51
C PHE A 28 -4.81 -13.94 1.45
N ASP A 29 -4.13 -15.08 1.38
CA ASP A 29 -4.30 -16.18 2.31
C ASP A 29 -3.04 -16.31 3.16
N LEU A 30 -3.08 -15.80 4.39
CA LEU A 30 -1.92 -15.63 5.25
C LEU A 30 -1.72 -16.83 6.20
N PHE A 31 -0.53 -17.42 6.13
CA PHE A 31 -0.06 -18.47 7.04
C PHE A 31 1.26 -18.07 7.68
N GLU A 32 1.70 -18.79 8.71
CA GLU A 32 2.96 -18.47 9.40
C GLU A 32 4.20 -18.61 8.51
N ASP A 33 4.23 -19.65 7.67
CA ASP A 33 5.41 -20.02 6.87
C ASP A 33 5.28 -19.61 5.39
N TYR A 34 4.15 -19.04 4.99
CA TYR A 34 3.93 -18.56 3.61
C TYR A 34 2.66 -17.72 3.52
N ALA A 35 2.50 -17.02 2.40
CA ALA A 35 1.21 -16.50 1.98
C ALA A 35 0.92 -16.94 0.54
N ILE A 36 -0.35 -17.21 0.25
CA ILE A 36 -0.84 -17.33 -1.13
C ILE A 36 -1.48 -16.00 -1.51
N VAL A 37 -1.13 -15.50 -2.68
CA VAL A 37 -1.68 -14.27 -3.23
C VAL A 37 -2.32 -14.61 -4.57
N GLU A 38 -3.62 -14.40 -4.66
CA GLU A 38 -4.38 -14.46 -5.91
C GLU A 38 -4.62 -13.02 -6.36
N SER A 39 -4.20 -12.69 -7.58
CA SER A 39 -4.46 -11.39 -8.20
C SER A 39 -5.24 -11.57 -9.49
N THR A 40 -6.25 -10.73 -9.69
CA THR A 40 -7.03 -10.64 -10.93
C THR A 40 -7.02 -9.20 -11.39
N LEU A 41 -6.43 -8.96 -12.56
CA LEU A 41 -6.17 -7.65 -13.12
C LEU A 41 -7.01 -7.46 -14.39
N GLU A 42 -7.84 -6.42 -14.42
CA GLU A 42 -8.53 -6.00 -15.66
C GLU A 42 -7.57 -5.15 -16.50
N MET A 43 -6.97 -5.77 -17.52
CA MET A 43 -5.95 -5.17 -18.37
C MET A 43 -6.59 -4.47 -19.57
N GLN A 44 -6.05 -3.30 -19.93
CA GLN A 44 -6.38 -2.60 -21.16
C GLN A 44 -5.11 -2.33 -21.96
N ASN A 45 -5.12 -2.67 -23.24
CA ASN A 45 -4.00 -2.45 -24.15
C ASN A 45 -4.16 -1.13 -24.89
N LEU A 46 -3.33 -0.14 -24.53
CA LEU A 46 -3.36 1.18 -25.13
C LEU A 46 -2.34 1.32 -26.27
N GLY A 47 -1.27 0.51 -26.23
CA GLY A 47 -0.15 0.59 -27.18
C GLY A 47 -0.29 -0.31 -28.40
N GLY A 48 -1.32 -1.15 -28.48
CA GLY A 48 -1.44 -2.20 -29.50
C GLY A 48 -0.30 -3.23 -29.43
N SER A 49 0.33 -3.38 -28.26
CA SER A 49 1.43 -4.32 -28.05
C SER A 49 0.86 -5.74 -27.97
N ASP A 50 1.54 -6.69 -28.60
CA ASP A 50 1.22 -8.11 -28.47
C ASP A 50 2.11 -8.83 -27.43
N LEU A 51 2.90 -8.05 -26.69
CA LEU A 51 3.79 -8.49 -25.61
C LEU A 51 3.40 -7.77 -24.33
N LEU A 52 2.97 -8.52 -23.31
CA LEU A 52 2.81 -8.03 -21.94
C LEU A 52 4.07 -8.33 -21.14
N VAL A 53 4.59 -7.33 -20.44
CA VAL A 53 5.71 -7.48 -19.50
C VAL A 53 5.27 -6.94 -18.13
N LEU A 54 5.41 -7.76 -17.10
CA LEU A 54 5.06 -7.44 -15.72
C LEU A 54 6.31 -7.58 -14.85
N HIS A 55 6.43 -6.74 -13.84
CA HIS A 55 7.47 -6.86 -12.84
C HIS A 55 7.06 -7.90 -11.80
N GLY A 56 8.02 -8.71 -11.37
CA GLY A 56 7.81 -9.71 -10.33
C GLY A 56 9.14 -10.21 -9.77
N ASN A 57 9.28 -10.30 -8.45
CA ASN A 57 10.54 -10.68 -7.83
C ASN A 57 10.32 -11.55 -6.58
N ASN A 58 11.17 -12.56 -6.38
CA ASN A 58 11.22 -13.39 -5.16
C ASN A 58 9.89 -14.03 -4.75
N MET A 59 9.17 -14.61 -5.72
CA MET A 59 7.93 -15.35 -5.50
C MET A 59 7.87 -16.59 -6.38
N GLN A 60 7.09 -17.57 -5.95
CA GLN A 60 6.75 -18.74 -6.76
C GLN A 60 5.45 -18.48 -7.51
N LEU A 61 5.45 -18.67 -8.83
CA LEU A 61 4.24 -18.63 -9.66
C LEU A 61 3.61 -20.03 -9.69
N ASP A 62 2.39 -20.15 -9.16
CA ASP A 62 1.64 -21.42 -9.12
C ASP A 62 0.65 -21.54 -10.27
N GLU A 63 0.02 -20.45 -10.68
CA GLU A 63 -0.98 -20.44 -11.74
C GLU A 63 -0.99 -19.09 -12.48
N LEU A 64 -1.17 -19.14 -13.80
CA LEU A 64 -1.28 -17.98 -14.66
C LEU A 64 -2.42 -18.23 -15.66
N ARG A 65 -3.37 -17.29 -15.75
CA ARG A 65 -4.48 -17.36 -16.72
C ARG A 65 -4.69 -16.02 -17.42
N LEU A 66 -5.00 -16.08 -18.71
CA LEU A 66 -5.53 -14.96 -19.49
C LEU A 66 -6.98 -15.26 -19.85
N ASP A 67 -7.91 -14.42 -19.39
CA ASP A 67 -9.34 -14.73 -19.33
C ASP A 67 -9.54 -16.11 -18.66
N GLU A 68 -10.13 -17.07 -19.37
CA GLU A 68 -10.33 -18.44 -18.89
C GLU A 68 -9.24 -19.42 -19.37
N VAL A 69 -8.20 -18.93 -20.05
CA VAL A 69 -7.14 -19.76 -20.63
C VAL A 69 -5.97 -19.88 -19.66
N SER A 70 -5.71 -21.08 -19.16
CA SER A 70 -4.48 -21.38 -18.41
C SER A 70 -3.26 -21.38 -19.32
N LEU A 71 -2.20 -20.70 -18.87
CA LEU A 71 -0.95 -20.59 -19.61
C LEU A 71 0.01 -21.70 -19.20
N GLU A 72 0.50 -22.43 -20.19
CA GLU A 72 1.60 -23.39 -20.04
C GLU A 72 2.95 -22.66 -19.92
N PRO A 73 3.97 -23.26 -19.27
CA PRO A 73 5.31 -22.66 -19.14
C PRO A 73 6.00 -22.30 -20.46
N THR A 74 5.54 -22.84 -21.59
CA THR A 74 6.05 -22.49 -22.92
C THR A 74 5.45 -21.21 -23.50
N GLN A 75 4.37 -20.68 -22.89
CA GLN A 75 3.64 -19.49 -23.35
C GLN A 75 4.08 -18.21 -22.66
N TYR A 76 4.99 -18.28 -21.70
CA TYR A 76 5.57 -17.12 -21.03
C TYR A 76 7.06 -17.33 -20.75
N LEU A 77 7.75 -16.22 -20.54
CA LEU A 77 9.14 -16.19 -20.10
C LEU A 77 9.15 -15.62 -18.69
N LEU A 78 9.77 -16.35 -17.78
CA LEU A 78 9.97 -15.92 -16.41
C LEU A 78 11.47 -15.76 -16.14
N ASP A 79 11.86 -14.58 -15.68
CA ASP A 79 13.19 -14.32 -15.14
C ASP A 79 13.11 -13.82 -13.68
N ASP A 80 14.24 -13.41 -13.12
CA ASP A 80 14.35 -13.02 -11.70
C ASP A 80 13.57 -11.72 -11.37
N GLU A 81 13.22 -10.90 -12.36
CA GLU A 81 12.59 -9.58 -12.19
C GLU A 81 11.29 -9.39 -12.99
N GLN A 82 11.01 -10.25 -13.97
CA GLN A 82 9.92 -10.04 -14.92
C GLN A 82 9.21 -11.34 -15.34
N LEU A 83 7.92 -11.19 -15.62
CA LEU A 83 7.09 -12.14 -16.37
C LEU A 83 6.73 -11.51 -17.72
N SER A 84 7.11 -12.16 -18.81
CA SER A 84 6.80 -11.73 -20.18
C SER A 84 5.87 -12.72 -20.87
N ILE A 85 4.76 -12.24 -21.41
CA ILE A 85 3.78 -13.02 -22.14
C ILE A 85 3.70 -12.48 -23.58
N PRO A 86 4.40 -13.12 -24.54
CA PRO A 86 4.31 -12.77 -25.96
C PRO A 86 3.04 -13.35 -26.59
N ALA A 87 2.73 -12.92 -27.82
CA ALA A 87 1.68 -13.50 -28.65
C ALA A 87 0.30 -13.51 -27.98
N LEU A 88 -0.05 -12.44 -27.26
CA LEU A 88 -1.34 -12.33 -26.55
C LEU A 88 -2.53 -12.58 -27.47
N GLY A 89 -2.47 -12.08 -28.70
CA GLY A 89 -3.54 -12.24 -29.68
C GLY A 89 -3.77 -13.71 -30.07
N ASP A 90 -2.69 -14.49 -30.16
CA ASP A 90 -2.78 -15.92 -30.45
C ASP A 90 -3.32 -16.69 -29.24
N ILE A 91 -2.88 -16.35 -28.02
CA ILE A 91 -3.35 -16.98 -26.77
C ILE A 91 -4.84 -16.71 -26.56
N LEU A 92 -5.29 -15.48 -26.79
CA LEU A 92 -6.68 -15.07 -26.62
C LEU A 92 -7.56 -15.43 -27.83
N GLY A 93 -6.97 -15.77 -28.98
CA GLY A 93 -7.68 -16.00 -30.24
C GLY A 93 -8.37 -14.76 -30.81
N ARG A 94 -7.98 -13.56 -30.35
CA ARG A 94 -8.58 -12.26 -30.72
C ARG A 94 -7.58 -11.13 -30.47
N SER A 95 -7.83 -9.94 -31.02
CA SER A 95 -7.01 -8.77 -30.69
C SER A 95 -7.04 -8.50 -29.17
N PRO A 96 -5.87 -8.31 -28.52
CA PRO A 96 -5.76 -8.19 -27.07
C PRO A 96 -6.09 -6.77 -26.57
N GLU A 97 -7.23 -6.20 -26.99
CA GLU A 97 -7.64 -4.84 -26.58
C GLU A 97 -7.92 -4.74 -25.07
N SER A 98 -8.58 -5.77 -24.52
CA SER A 98 -8.83 -5.92 -23.09
C SER A 98 -8.98 -7.39 -22.71
N PHE A 99 -8.46 -7.76 -21.55
CA PHE A 99 -8.50 -9.12 -21.02
C PHE A 99 -8.29 -9.10 -19.51
N THR A 100 -8.65 -10.19 -18.87
CA THR A 100 -8.35 -10.43 -17.46
C THR A 100 -7.05 -11.21 -17.34
N LEU A 101 -6.12 -10.73 -16.53
CA LEU A 101 -4.96 -11.53 -16.12
C LEU A 101 -5.17 -12.02 -14.69
N TYR A 102 -5.13 -13.34 -14.50
CA TYR A 102 -5.13 -13.95 -13.19
C TYR A 102 -3.76 -14.56 -12.89
N CYS A 103 -3.23 -14.28 -11.70
CA CYS A 103 -2.00 -14.88 -11.18
C CYS A 103 -2.27 -15.46 -9.79
N ARG A 104 -1.75 -16.65 -9.52
CA ARG A 104 -1.62 -17.21 -8.17
C ARG A 104 -0.16 -17.35 -7.84
N THR A 105 0.28 -16.68 -6.79
CA THR A 105 1.68 -16.71 -6.33
C THR A 105 1.77 -17.16 -4.89
N ARG A 106 2.91 -17.75 -4.53
CA ARG A 106 3.30 -18.09 -3.17
C ARG A 106 4.53 -17.29 -2.78
N ILE A 107 4.47 -16.65 -1.61
CA ILE A 107 5.55 -15.86 -1.02
C ILE A 107 5.82 -16.30 0.42
N GLU A 108 6.98 -15.92 0.97
CA GLU A 108 7.42 -16.27 2.34
C GLU A 108 7.71 -15.01 3.17
N PRO A 109 6.68 -14.32 3.70
CA PRO A 109 6.85 -13.05 4.40
C PRO A 109 7.76 -13.12 5.63
N GLN A 110 7.80 -14.26 6.31
CA GLN A 110 8.66 -14.51 7.46
C GLN A 110 10.15 -14.56 7.12
N ASN A 111 10.49 -14.84 5.85
CA ASN A 111 11.87 -14.86 5.36
C ASN A 111 12.27 -13.54 4.68
N ASN A 112 11.35 -12.58 4.58
CA ASN A 112 11.58 -11.32 3.90
C ASN A 112 12.26 -10.28 4.81
N THR A 113 13.57 -10.42 4.98
CA THR A 113 14.39 -9.52 5.80
C THR A 113 14.69 -8.18 5.14
N ALA A 114 14.29 -7.98 3.87
CA ALA A 114 14.43 -6.70 3.18
C ALA A 114 13.40 -5.65 3.65
N LEU A 115 12.31 -6.09 4.29
CA LEU A 115 11.18 -5.24 4.71
C LEU A 115 10.57 -4.47 3.52
N GLU A 116 10.42 -5.16 2.38
CA GLU A 116 9.92 -4.65 1.11
C GLU A 116 8.94 -5.66 0.50
N GLY A 117 7.75 -5.23 0.07
CA GLY A 117 6.62 -6.10 -0.23
C GLY A 117 5.90 -6.52 1.05
N LEU A 118 5.36 -7.74 1.10
CA LEU A 118 4.76 -8.31 2.31
C LEU A 118 5.84 -8.99 3.17
N TYR A 119 5.89 -8.66 4.46
CA TYR A 119 6.83 -9.26 5.41
C TYR A 119 6.21 -9.41 6.80
N LYS A 120 6.89 -10.14 7.69
CA LYS A 120 6.53 -10.18 9.13
C LYS A 120 7.42 -9.25 9.95
N SER A 121 6.81 -8.27 10.62
CA SER A 121 7.45 -7.56 11.73
C SER A 121 7.03 -8.26 13.02
N LYS A 122 7.97 -8.98 13.65
CA LYS A 122 7.69 -9.82 14.83
C LYS A 122 6.48 -10.76 14.63
N LYS A 123 5.32 -10.40 15.21
CA LYS A 123 4.09 -11.20 15.23
C LYS A 123 3.02 -10.71 14.26
N MET A 124 3.26 -9.64 13.51
CA MET A 124 2.29 -9.07 12.57
C MET A 124 2.81 -9.12 11.13
N PHE A 125 1.88 -9.22 10.18
CA PHE A 125 2.16 -8.96 8.79
C PHE A 125 1.95 -7.48 8.48
N CYS A 126 2.87 -6.90 7.73
CA CYS A 126 2.74 -5.56 7.18
C CYS A 126 3.39 -5.49 5.80
N THR A 127 3.10 -4.43 5.07
CA THR A 127 3.63 -4.19 3.73
C THR A 127 4.40 -2.88 3.65
N GLN A 128 5.44 -2.86 2.82
CA GLN A 128 6.08 -1.64 2.33
C GLN A 128 6.24 -1.74 0.82
N CYS A 129 5.50 -0.92 0.06
CA CYS A 129 5.45 -1.03 -1.40
C CYS A 129 6.23 0.08 -2.13
N GLU A 130 6.49 1.22 -1.50
CA GLU A 130 7.33 2.25 -2.10
C GLU A 130 8.83 1.89 -2.02
N ALA A 131 9.61 2.03 -3.10
CA ALA A 131 9.21 2.51 -4.43
C ALA A 131 8.68 1.41 -5.36
N GLU A 132 9.21 0.19 -5.23
CA GLU A 132 9.02 -0.90 -6.18
C GLU A 132 8.82 -2.24 -5.46
N GLY A 133 8.20 -2.20 -4.28
CA GLY A 133 8.02 -3.37 -3.43
C GLY A 133 6.78 -4.20 -3.75
N PHE A 134 5.81 -3.65 -4.49
CA PHE A 134 4.58 -4.38 -4.82
C PHE A 134 4.83 -5.57 -5.75
N ARG A 135 5.86 -5.50 -6.63
CA ARG A 135 6.31 -6.63 -7.44
C ARG A 135 6.83 -7.83 -6.64
N ARG A 136 7.01 -7.70 -5.32
CA ARG A 136 7.38 -8.81 -4.41
C ARG A 136 6.17 -9.49 -3.79
N ILE A 137 4.96 -9.07 -4.17
CA ILE A 137 3.69 -9.62 -3.72
C ILE A 137 3.03 -10.42 -4.85
N THR A 138 2.90 -9.81 -6.03
CA THR A 138 2.33 -10.44 -7.23
C THR A 138 2.91 -9.78 -8.49
N TYR A 139 2.70 -10.38 -9.66
CA TYR A 139 3.14 -9.79 -10.93
C TYR A 139 2.29 -8.58 -11.27
N TYR A 140 2.93 -7.45 -11.57
CA TYR A 140 2.23 -6.18 -11.76
C TYR A 140 2.98 -5.20 -12.68
N LEU A 141 2.27 -4.20 -13.22
CA LEU A 141 2.90 -3.03 -13.83
C LEU A 141 3.34 -2.06 -12.73
N ASP A 142 4.40 -2.44 -12.00
CA ASP A 142 4.84 -1.77 -10.78
C ASP A 142 5.59 -0.45 -11.04
N ARG A 143 4.84 0.57 -11.46
CA ARG A 143 5.27 1.93 -11.78
C ARG A 143 4.16 2.95 -11.44
N PRO A 144 4.49 4.19 -11.05
CA PRO A 144 3.52 5.07 -10.40
C PRO A 144 2.50 5.73 -11.36
N ASP A 145 2.74 5.73 -12.68
CA ASP A 145 1.77 6.18 -13.69
C ASP A 145 0.76 5.09 -14.11
N VAL A 146 0.82 3.89 -13.52
CA VAL A 146 -0.25 2.89 -13.63
C VAL A 146 -1.09 2.91 -12.36
N MET A 147 -2.27 3.54 -12.47
CA MET A 147 -3.24 3.59 -11.38
C MET A 147 -4.37 2.60 -11.62
N SER A 148 -4.87 1.98 -10.54
CA SER A 148 -5.97 1.01 -10.56
C SER A 148 -6.86 1.17 -9.32
N ARG A 149 -8.13 0.73 -9.39
CA ARG A 149 -9.02 0.57 -8.23
C ARG A 149 -8.73 -0.78 -7.57
N PHE A 150 -8.59 -0.80 -6.25
CA PHE A 150 -8.21 -2.01 -5.54
C PHE A 150 -9.37 -2.55 -4.69
N THR A 151 -9.61 -3.86 -4.82
CA THR A 151 -10.42 -4.63 -3.89
C THR A 151 -9.53 -5.69 -3.27
N THR A 152 -9.37 -5.69 -1.95
CA THR A 152 -8.43 -6.58 -1.24
C THR A 152 -9.17 -7.39 -0.19
N THR A 153 -9.15 -8.72 -0.35
CA THR A 153 -9.64 -9.65 0.66
C THR A 153 -8.46 -10.27 1.38
N ILE A 154 -8.48 -10.22 2.71
CA ILE A 154 -7.43 -10.77 3.57
C ILE A 154 -8.04 -11.91 4.36
N ILE A 155 -7.33 -13.03 4.45
CA ILE A 155 -7.70 -14.21 5.23
C ILE A 155 -6.55 -14.56 6.14
N ALA A 156 -6.85 -14.80 7.41
CA ALA A 156 -5.85 -15.17 8.38
C ALA A 156 -6.47 -16.00 9.51
N ASP A 157 -5.61 -16.60 10.33
CA ASP A 157 -5.99 -17.19 11.62
C ASP A 157 -6.62 -16.13 12.53
N ALA A 158 -7.83 -16.41 13.03
CA ALA A 158 -8.64 -15.41 13.73
C ALA A 158 -8.14 -15.10 15.16
N GLU A 159 -7.41 -16.03 15.78
CA GLU A 159 -6.86 -15.83 17.12
C GLU A 159 -5.54 -15.04 17.07
N ARG A 160 -4.68 -15.36 16.10
CA ARG A 160 -3.38 -14.70 15.92
C ARG A 160 -3.50 -13.33 15.26
N TYR A 161 -4.44 -13.19 14.33
CA TYR A 161 -4.59 -12.00 13.49
C TYR A 161 -6.02 -11.44 13.53
N PRO A 162 -6.55 -11.08 14.71
CA PRO A 162 -7.93 -10.61 14.84
C PRO A 162 -8.21 -9.30 14.09
N VAL A 163 -7.17 -8.52 13.75
CA VAL A 163 -7.26 -7.26 13.00
C VAL A 163 -6.67 -7.45 11.60
N LEU A 164 -7.50 -7.25 10.56
CA LEU A 164 -7.12 -7.31 9.14
C LEU A 164 -7.48 -6.00 8.44
N LEU A 165 -6.48 -5.25 7.98
CA LEU A 165 -6.62 -3.91 7.42
C LEU A 165 -6.02 -3.84 6.00
N SER A 166 -6.67 -3.08 5.13
CA SER A 166 -6.12 -2.64 3.84
C SER A 166 -6.65 -1.24 3.52
N ASN A 167 -6.28 -0.68 2.37
CA ASN A 167 -6.74 0.63 1.92
C ASN A 167 -8.27 0.67 1.71
N GLY A 168 -8.85 1.86 1.81
CA GLY A 168 -10.26 2.09 1.48
C GLY A 168 -11.23 1.72 2.59
N ASN A 169 -12.42 1.25 2.22
CA ASN A 169 -13.54 0.97 3.11
C ASN A 169 -13.78 -0.53 3.26
N ARG A 170 -14.08 -0.99 4.47
CA ARG A 170 -14.46 -2.39 4.71
C ARG A 170 -15.85 -2.67 4.12
N ILE A 171 -15.91 -3.50 3.09
CA ILE A 171 -17.17 -3.86 2.42
C ILE A 171 -17.77 -5.18 2.92
N ALA A 172 -16.96 -6.10 3.44
CA ALA A 172 -17.43 -7.38 3.94
C ALA A 172 -16.46 -8.01 4.94
N LYS A 173 -16.96 -8.95 5.75
CA LYS A 173 -16.17 -9.79 6.64
C LYS A 173 -16.92 -11.09 6.96
N GLY A 174 -16.20 -12.14 7.34
CA GLY A 174 -16.81 -13.40 7.74
C GLY A 174 -15.82 -14.40 8.31
N ALA A 175 -16.32 -15.54 8.76
CA ALA A 175 -15.50 -16.73 9.00
C ALA A 175 -15.28 -17.48 7.68
N VAL A 176 -14.20 -18.24 7.57
CA VAL A 176 -14.00 -19.15 6.44
C VAL A 176 -14.86 -20.40 6.66
N GLU A 177 -15.80 -20.69 5.76
CA GLU A 177 -16.78 -21.79 5.95
C GLU A 177 -16.11 -23.16 6.09
N SER A 178 -15.04 -23.39 5.33
CA SER A 178 -14.27 -24.64 5.37
C SER A 178 -13.35 -24.75 6.59
N ASP A 179 -13.05 -23.65 7.27
CA ASP A 179 -12.17 -23.59 8.43
C ASP A 179 -12.55 -22.44 9.38
N PRO A 180 -13.44 -22.69 10.36
CA PRO A 180 -13.93 -21.66 11.27
C PRO A 180 -12.86 -21.04 12.17
N SER A 181 -11.64 -21.60 12.26
CA SER A 181 -10.52 -20.99 12.98
C SER A 181 -9.95 -19.76 12.25
N ARG A 182 -10.31 -19.60 10.98
CA ARG A 182 -9.85 -18.51 10.11
C ARG A 182 -11.00 -17.60 9.76
N HIS A 183 -10.67 -16.33 9.57
CA HIS A 183 -11.63 -15.30 9.20
C HIS A 183 -11.12 -14.48 8.02
N TRP A 184 -11.98 -13.64 7.47
CA TRP A 184 -11.61 -12.78 6.37
C TRP A 184 -12.28 -11.42 6.46
N VAL A 185 -11.63 -10.42 5.86
CA VAL A 185 -12.14 -9.07 5.68
C VAL A 185 -11.84 -8.61 4.25
N SER A 186 -12.84 -8.03 3.59
CA SER A 186 -12.69 -7.43 2.26
C SER A 186 -12.80 -5.91 2.34
N TRP A 187 -11.87 -5.25 1.67
CA TRP A 187 -11.72 -3.81 1.58
C TRP A 187 -11.83 -3.36 0.13
N GLU A 188 -12.47 -2.23 -0.11
CA GLU A 188 -12.56 -1.60 -1.43
C GLU A 188 -12.08 -0.15 -1.34
N ASP A 189 -11.09 0.19 -2.14
CA ASP A 189 -10.67 1.57 -2.34
C ASP A 189 -11.34 2.12 -3.60
N PRO A 190 -12.26 3.10 -3.46
CA PRO A 190 -13.00 3.64 -4.59
C PRO A 190 -12.12 4.50 -5.52
N PHE A 191 -10.94 4.93 -5.06
CA PHE A 191 -10.05 5.79 -5.83
C PHE A 191 -8.97 4.97 -6.56
N MET A 192 -8.69 5.37 -7.80
CA MET A 192 -7.55 4.84 -8.55
C MET A 192 -6.26 5.27 -7.86
N LYS A 193 -5.35 4.33 -7.60
CA LYS A 193 -4.02 4.60 -7.03
C LYS A 193 -2.94 3.73 -7.67
N PRO A 194 -1.67 4.19 -7.67
CA PRO A 194 -0.54 3.33 -8.02
C PRO A 194 -0.26 2.25 -6.98
N SER A 195 0.45 1.20 -7.40
CA SER A 195 0.78 0.03 -6.57
C SER A 195 1.59 0.37 -5.31
N TYR A 196 2.43 1.41 -5.35
CA TYR A 196 3.27 1.77 -4.20
C TYR A 196 2.47 2.25 -2.98
N LEU A 197 1.22 2.68 -3.17
CA LEU A 197 0.30 3.11 -2.11
C LEU A 197 -0.55 1.97 -1.54
N PHE A 198 -0.35 0.74 -2.02
CA PHE A 198 -1.01 -0.43 -1.46
C PHE A 198 -0.49 -0.74 -0.06
N ALA A 199 -1.41 -0.97 0.87
CA ALA A 199 -1.10 -1.47 2.21
C ALA A 199 -1.96 -2.65 2.63
N LEU A 200 -1.34 -3.55 3.39
CA LEU A 200 -1.98 -4.62 4.13
C LEU A 200 -1.34 -4.73 5.51
N VAL A 201 -2.18 -4.86 6.53
CA VAL A 201 -1.75 -5.19 7.90
C VAL A 201 -2.62 -6.31 8.45
N ALA A 202 -1.99 -7.31 9.07
CA ALA A 202 -2.67 -8.36 9.83
C ALA A 202 -1.95 -8.61 11.15
N GLY A 203 -2.65 -8.50 12.29
CA GLY A 203 -2.02 -8.59 13.60
C GLY A 203 -3.01 -8.67 14.75
N ASN A 204 -2.49 -8.98 15.95
CA ASN A 204 -3.21 -8.74 17.21
C ASN A 204 -2.86 -7.33 17.70
N LEU A 205 -3.76 -6.38 17.41
CA LEU A 205 -3.55 -4.95 17.63
C LEU A 205 -4.69 -4.37 18.47
N GLU A 206 -4.33 -3.52 19.41
CA GLU A 206 -5.25 -2.63 20.08
C GLU A 206 -5.40 -1.34 19.27
N HIS A 207 -6.47 -0.59 19.51
CA HIS A 207 -6.67 0.68 18.81
C HIS A 207 -7.40 1.73 19.62
N MET A 208 -7.05 2.98 19.35
CA MET A 208 -7.80 4.16 19.76
C MET A 208 -8.70 4.61 18.61
N ASN A 209 -9.95 4.96 18.93
CA ASN A 209 -10.87 5.58 17.98
C ASN A 209 -11.08 7.05 18.35
N ASP A 210 -11.18 7.89 17.34
CA ASP A 210 -11.71 9.25 17.44
C ASP A 210 -12.44 9.59 16.13
N SER A 211 -12.84 10.84 15.97
CA SER A 211 -13.51 11.36 14.79
C SER A 211 -13.01 12.74 14.41
N PHE A 212 -13.17 13.09 13.14
CA PHE A 212 -12.97 14.45 12.63
C PHE A 212 -14.14 14.81 11.72
N THR A 213 -14.74 15.98 11.91
CA THR A 213 -15.76 16.51 10.99
C THR A 213 -15.11 17.47 10.02
N THR A 214 -15.20 17.19 8.73
CA THR A 214 -14.62 18.01 7.68
C THR A 214 -15.35 19.33 7.48
N MET A 215 -14.75 20.23 6.71
CA MET A 215 -15.33 21.52 6.33
C MET A 215 -16.66 21.42 5.57
N THR A 216 -16.98 20.27 4.95
CA THR A 216 -18.31 20.03 4.32
C THR A 216 -19.27 19.22 5.20
N GLY A 217 -18.87 18.87 6.43
CA GLY A 217 -19.69 18.13 7.38
C GLY A 217 -19.60 16.60 7.29
N ARG A 218 -18.63 16.05 6.54
CA ARG A 218 -18.37 14.60 6.54
C ARG A 218 -17.72 14.20 7.85
N GLU A 219 -18.23 13.16 8.50
CA GLU A 219 -17.58 12.56 9.67
C GLU A 219 -16.57 11.50 9.22
N ILE A 220 -15.30 11.69 9.59
CA ILE A 220 -14.20 10.77 9.31
C ILE A 220 -13.91 9.99 10.58
N LYS A 221 -13.96 8.67 10.49
CA LYS A 221 -13.50 7.81 11.59
C LYS A 221 -11.96 7.78 11.61
N LEU A 222 -11.37 8.12 12.74
CA LEU A 222 -9.92 8.05 12.93
C LEU A 222 -9.57 6.83 13.79
N GLN A 223 -8.59 6.05 13.36
CA GLN A 223 -8.11 4.89 14.11
C GLN A 223 -6.59 4.85 14.14
N ILE A 224 -6.01 4.67 15.32
CA ILE A 224 -4.58 4.40 15.48
C ILE A 224 -4.42 3.04 16.14
N PHE A 225 -3.78 2.10 15.43
CA PHE A 225 -3.55 0.72 15.84
C PHE A 225 -2.11 0.53 16.32
N VAL A 226 -1.97 -0.17 17.45
CA VAL A 226 -0.69 -0.45 18.11
C VAL A 226 -0.70 -1.81 18.79
N GLU A 227 0.46 -2.31 19.20
CA GLU A 227 0.51 -3.41 20.17
C GLU A 227 -0.02 -2.94 21.55
N GLU A 228 -0.63 -3.84 22.33
CA GLU A 228 -1.25 -3.54 23.63
C GLU A 228 -0.35 -2.72 24.57
N LYS A 229 0.96 -3.03 24.58
CA LYS A 229 1.99 -2.37 25.40
C LYS A 229 2.12 -0.85 25.12
N ASP A 230 1.63 -0.38 23.98
CA ASP A 230 1.81 0.98 23.47
C ASP A 230 0.51 1.80 23.41
N LEU A 231 -0.64 1.22 23.78
CA LEU A 231 -1.95 1.88 23.71
C LEU A 231 -2.01 3.22 24.46
N GLY A 232 -1.27 3.36 25.57
CA GLY A 232 -1.18 4.60 26.35
C GLY A 232 -0.21 5.66 25.80
N LYS A 233 0.25 5.54 24.55
CA LYS A 233 1.30 6.40 23.97
C LYS A 233 0.88 7.08 22.64
N ILE A 234 -0.40 7.03 22.27
CA ILE A 234 -0.88 7.48 20.95
C ILE A 234 -1.81 8.70 21.00
N ASP A 235 -2.08 9.25 22.18
CA ASP A 235 -2.93 10.45 22.33
C ASP A 235 -2.39 11.64 21.50
N HIS A 236 -1.08 11.88 21.57
CA HIS A 236 -0.42 12.96 20.84
C HIS A 236 -0.49 12.78 19.32
N ALA A 237 -0.38 11.54 18.84
CA ALA A 237 -0.52 11.23 17.42
C ALA A 237 -1.95 11.46 16.92
N MET A 238 -2.96 11.07 17.72
CA MET A 238 -4.37 11.33 17.38
C MET A 238 -4.69 12.83 17.34
N ASP A 239 -4.18 13.59 18.30
CA ASP A 239 -4.33 15.04 18.30
C ASP A 239 -3.61 15.70 17.10
N SER A 240 -2.37 15.28 16.82
CA SER A 240 -1.60 15.75 15.67
C SER A 240 -2.31 15.48 14.35
N LEU A 241 -2.93 14.30 14.19
CA LEU A 241 -3.73 13.97 13.01
C LEU A 241 -4.90 14.94 12.84
N LYS A 242 -5.70 15.18 13.89
CA LYS A 242 -6.83 16.11 13.84
C LYS A 242 -6.40 17.55 13.53
N ARG A 243 -5.27 18.00 14.08
CA ARG A 243 -4.69 19.31 13.77
C ARG A 243 -4.21 19.40 12.32
N SER A 244 -3.59 18.34 11.81
CA SER A 244 -3.17 18.24 10.40
C SER A 244 -4.36 18.32 9.44
N MET A 245 -5.44 17.56 9.73
CA MET A 245 -6.68 17.60 8.94
C MET A 245 -7.27 19.01 8.89
N ARG A 246 -7.39 19.65 10.05
CA ARG A 246 -7.93 21.02 10.14
C ARG A 246 -7.07 22.03 9.41
N TRP A 247 -5.76 21.98 9.60
CA TRP A 247 -4.83 22.93 8.99
C TRP A 247 -4.85 22.81 7.46
N ASP A 248 -4.92 21.60 6.89
CA ASP A 248 -4.95 21.44 5.44
C ASP A 248 -6.26 21.97 4.83
N GLU A 249 -7.38 21.87 5.57
CA GLU A 249 -8.64 22.54 5.20
C GLU A 249 -8.53 24.06 5.26
N GLU A 250 -7.99 24.62 6.34
CA GLU A 250 -7.92 26.07 6.56
C GLU A 250 -6.91 26.76 5.63
N VAL A 251 -5.74 26.14 5.41
CA VAL A 251 -4.62 26.76 4.67
C VAL A 251 -4.67 26.44 3.18
N TYR A 252 -5.01 25.20 2.80
CA TYR A 252 -5.00 24.75 1.41
C TYR A 252 -6.39 24.37 0.86
N GLY A 253 -7.44 24.40 1.68
CA GLY A 253 -8.79 23.96 1.27
C GLY A 253 -8.83 22.48 0.88
N ARG A 254 -8.00 21.65 1.54
CA ARG A 254 -7.87 20.22 1.26
C ARG A 254 -8.71 19.40 2.24
N GLU A 255 -9.81 18.86 1.76
CA GLU A 255 -10.67 17.97 2.53
C GLU A 255 -10.26 16.49 2.35
N TYR A 256 -10.43 15.67 3.38
CA TYR A 256 -10.22 14.22 3.29
C TYR A 256 -11.38 13.51 2.59
N ASP A 257 -11.09 12.43 1.86
CA ASP A 257 -11.99 11.88 0.83
C ASP A 257 -12.47 10.43 1.07
N LEU A 258 -12.05 9.79 2.16
CA LEU A 258 -12.54 8.48 2.61
C LEU A 258 -13.31 8.59 3.92
N ASP A 259 -14.03 7.54 4.30
CA ASP A 259 -14.82 7.53 5.54
C ASP A 259 -14.00 7.15 6.78
N ILE A 260 -12.79 6.64 6.56
CA ILE A 260 -11.87 6.19 7.61
C ILE A 260 -10.43 6.60 7.29
N PHE A 261 -9.69 6.99 8.32
CA PHE A 261 -8.24 7.19 8.28
C PHE A 261 -7.59 6.31 9.34
N MET A 262 -6.72 5.40 8.92
CA MET A 262 -6.05 4.46 9.80
C MET A 262 -4.55 4.73 9.84
N ILE A 263 -3.97 4.68 11.05
CA ILE A 263 -2.52 4.64 11.27
C ILE A 263 -2.20 3.32 11.98
N VAL A 264 -1.15 2.63 11.54
CA VAL A 264 -0.62 1.44 12.23
C VAL A 264 0.81 1.69 12.63
N ALA A 265 1.13 1.49 13.91
CA ALA A 265 2.51 1.52 14.38
C ALA A 265 3.16 0.14 14.26
N VAL A 266 4.35 0.07 13.67
CA VAL A 266 5.15 -1.15 13.52
C VAL A 266 6.58 -0.93 14.00
N ASP A 267 7.18 -1.95 14.59
CA ASP A 267 8.54 -1.86 15.16
C ASP A 267 9.62 -2.00 14.07
N ASP A 268 9.46 -2.94 13.12
CA ASP A 268 10.41 -3.18 12.04
C ASP A 268 9.95 -2.46 10.77
N PHE A 269 10.44 -1.23 10.57
CA PHE A 269 10.17 -0.39 9.39
C PHE A 269 11.45 0.30 8.93
N ASN A 270 11.79 0.18 7.64
CA ASN A 270 12.98 0.83 7.07
C ASN A 270 12.87 2.36 7.07
N MET A 271 11.66 2.89 6.88
CA MET A 271 11.38 4.33 6.79
C MET A 271 10.83 4.87 8.12
N GLY A 272 10.61 6.19 8.20
CA GLY A 272 9.95 6.81 9.36
C GLY A 272 8.46 6.48 9.40
N ALA A 273 7.78 6.67 8.26
CA ALA A 273 6.40 6.28 8.02
C ALA A 273 6.18 6.15 6.51
N MET A 274 4.95 5.81 6.11
CA MET A 274 4.55 5.59 4.72
C MET A 274 3.08 5.98 4.53
N GLU A 275 2.80 6.76 3.49
CA GLU A 275 1.54 7.46 3.24
C GLU A 275 0.42 6.61 2.59
N ASN A 276 0.45 5.29 2.76
CA ASN A 276 -0.45 4.40 2.03
C ASN A 276 -1.91 4.85 2.19
N LYS A 277 -2.63 5.05 1.08
CA LYS A 277 -3.94 5.75 1.04
C LYS A 277 -4.93 5.18 2.08
N GLY A 278 -5.20 5.96 3.13
CA GLY A 278 -6.14 5.62 4.21
C GLY A 278 -5.65 4.58 5.23
N LEU A 279 -4.44 4.04 5.08
CA LEU A 279 -3.80 3.08 5.99
C LEU A 279 -2.30 3.38 6.11
N ASN A 280 -1.96 4.49 6.75
CA ASN A 280 -0.57 4.87 6.90
C ASN A 280 0.14 3.92 7.89
N ILE A 281 1.38 3.54 7.58
CA ILE A 281 2.19 2.64 8.42
C ILE A 281 3.37 3.44 8.95
N PHE A 282 3.54 3.46 10.27
CA PHE A 282 4.54 4.27 10.96
C PHE A 282 5.51 3.37 11.70
N ASN A 283 6.80 3.73 11.66
CA ASN A 283 7.73 3.25 12.67
C ASN A 283 7.29 3.74 14.05
N THR A 284 7.33 2.87 15.08
CA THR A 284 6.92 3.24 16.45
C THR A 284 7.64 4.50 16.97
N SER A 285 8.88 4.76 16.55
CA SER A 285 9.63 5.98 16.89
C SER A 285 9.05 7.29 16.36
N CYS A 286 8.14 7.23 15.38
CA CYS A 286 7.53 8.39 14.71
C CYS A 286 6.04 8.57 15.05
N VAL A 287 5.47 7.72 15.91
CA VAL A 287 4.03 7.78 16.28
C VAL A 287 3.79 7.67 17.78
N LEU A 288 4.67 6.99 18.53
CA LEU A 288 4.51 6.84 19.98
C LEU A 288 5.14 8.03 20.71
N ALA A 289 4.37 8.62 21.62
CA ALA A 289 4.79 9.72 22.48
C ALA A 289 4.37 9.48 23.94
N ASN A 290 5.33 9.45 24.85
CA ASN A 290 5.12 9.29 26.29
C ASN A 290 5.85 10.42 27.05
N PRO A 291 5.11 11.28 27.78
CA PRO A 291 5.69 12.44 28.46
C PRO A 291 6.65 12.07 29.60
N LEU A 292 6.62 10.82 30.08
CA LEU A 292 7.52 10.34 31.13
C LEU A 292 8.89 9.87 30.60
N THR A 293 8.98 9.56 29.30
CA THR A 293 10.17 8.90 28.72
C THR A 293 10.74 9.60 27.50
N GLN A 294 10.05 10.58 26.93
CA GLN A 294 10.44 11.24 25.68
C GLN A 294 10.59 12.75 25.86
N THR A 295 11.41 13.34 25.00
CA THR A 295 11.73 14.78 24.99
C THR A 295 10.69 15.57 24.18
N ASP A 296 10.65 16.89 24.37
CA ASP A 296 9.79 17.78 23.57
C ASP A 296 10.06 17.63 22.05
N GLN A 297 11.33 17.45 21.68
CA GLN A 297 11.73 17.23 20.28
C GLN A 297 11.12 15.94 19.70
N ALA A 298 10.94 14.90 20.52
CA ALA A 298 10.27 13.68 20.08
C ALA A 298 8.78 13.91 19.84
N PHE A 299 8.10 14.71 20.68
CA PHE A 299 6.71 15.10 20.46
C PHE A 299 6.55 15.94 19.18
N GLN A 300 7.45 16.90 18.95
CA GLN A 300 7.48 17.69 17.71
C GLN A 300 7.70 16.81 16.48
N ARG A 301 8.59 15.80 16.58
CA ARG A 301 8.82 14.85 15.49
C ARG A 301 7.57 14.02 15.18
N VAL A 302 6.87 13.52 16.20
CA VAL A 302 5.60 12.80 16.00
C VAL A 302 4.58 13.69 15.31
N GLU A 303 4.43 14.93 15.76
CA GLU A 303 3.51 15.90 15.16
C GLU A 303 3.85 16.17 13.68
N ALA A 304 5.11 16.45 13.37
CA ALA A 304 5.57 16.75 12.03
C ALA A 304 5.41 15.55 11.08
N VAL A 305 5.78 14.34 11.51
CA VAL A 305 5.65 13.14 10.66
C VAL A 305 4.18 12.76 10.47
N VAL A 306 3.35 12.81 11.52
CA VAL A 306 1.89 12.57 11.35
C VAL A 306 1.27 13.53 10.34
N ALA A 307 1.67 14.81 10.39
CA ALA A 307 1.23 15.81 9.44
C ALA A 307 1.73 15.54 8.02
N HIS A 308 3.02 15.24 7.86
CA HIS A 308 3.65 14.89 6.59
C HIS A 308 2.89 13.76 5.88
N GLU A 309 2.67 12.64 6.55
CA GLU A 309 1.98 11.49 5.98
C GLU A 309 0.50 11.77 5.69
N TYR A 310 -0.15 12.62 6.48
CA TYR A 310 -1.51 13.07 6.18
C TYR A 310 -1.55 13.96 4.93
N PHE A 311 -0.62 14.90 4.81
CA PHE A 311 -0.57 15.84 3.69
C PHE A 311 -0.30 15.17 2.34
N HIS A 312 0.44 14.07 2.33
CA HIS A 312 0.59 13.21 1.17
C HIS A 312 -0.74 12.70 0.58
N ASN A 313 -1.83 12.66 1.37
CA ASN A 313 -3.16 12.32 0.85
C ASN A 313 -3.54 13.16 -0.38
N TRP A 314 -3.09 14.41 -0.43
CA TRP A 314 -3.21 15.28 -1.60
C TRP A 314 -1.92 15.35 -2.42
N SER A 315 -0.78 15.65 -1.80
CA SER A 315 0.52 15.83 -2.45
C SER A 315 1.32 14.52 -2.51
N GLY A 316 0.78 13.52 -3.19
CA GLY A 316 1.40 12.20 -3.34
C GLY A 316 0.40 11.13 -3.75
N ASN A 317 -0.80 11.18 -3.17
CA ASN A 317 -1.81 10.15 -3.39
C ASN A 317 -2.85 10.59 -4.44
N ARG A 318 -3.60 11.66 -4.17
CA ARG A 318 -4.59 12.19 -5.13
C ARG A 318 -3.94 12.75 -6.39
N VAL A 319 -2.76 13.34 -6.25
CA VAL A 319 -1.87 13.69 -7.35
C VAL A 319 -0.55 13.00 -7.10
N THR A 320 -0.25 11.98 -7.91
CA THR A 320 0.95 11.15 -7.75
C THR A 320 2.01 11.41 -8.83
N CYS A 321 3.15 10.75 -8.71
CA CYS A 321 4.27 10.88 -9.62
C CYS A 321 4.02 10.11 -10.93
N ARG A 322 4.46 10.67 -12.07
CA ARG A 322 4.46 9.94 -13.35
C ARG A 322 5.53 8.84 -13.39
N ASP A 323 6.68 9.13 -12.81
CA ASP A 323 7.84 8.24 -12.71
C ASP A 323 8.68 8.64 -11.50
N TRP A 324 9.57 7.74 -11.06
CA TRP A 324 10.35 7.95 -9.85
C TRP A 324 11.38 9.08 -9.93
N PHE A 325 11.71 9.60 -11.13
CA PHE A 325 12.53 10.82 -11.22
C PHE A 325 11.76 12.06 -10.75
N GLN A 326 10.42 11.97 -10.65
CA GLN A 326 9.56 13.03 -10.12
C GLN A 326 9.37 12.92 -8.61
N LEU A 327 10.11 12.07 -7.88
CA LEU A 327 9.91 11.87 -6.44
C LEU A 327 9.82 13.18 -5.65
N SER A 328 10.67 14.16 -5.98
CA SER A 328 10.67 15.47 -5.32
C SER A 328 9.39 16.30 -5.54
N LEU A 329 8.55 15.96 -6.51
CA LEU A 329 7.21 16.55 -6.69
C LEU A 329 6.34 16.28 -5.46
N LYS A 330 6.29 15.03 -4.99
CA LYS A 330 5.54 14.67 -3.79
C LYS A 330 6.34 15.03 -2.54
N GLU A 331 7.58 14.55 -2.44
CA GLU A 331 8.40 14.69 -1.24
C GLU A 331 8.74 16.14 -0.94
N GLY A 332 9.26 16.88 -1.92
CA GLY A 332 9.68 18.26 -1.71
C GLY A 332 8.50 19.18 -1.35
N PHE A 333 7.33 18.95 -1.95
CA PHE A 333 6.15 19.74 -1.64
C PHE A 333 5.50 19.35 -0.31
N THR A 334 5.47 18.05 0.03
CA THR A 334 4.96 17.61 1.34
C THR A 334 5.88 18.02 2.48
N VAL A 335 7.20 17.95 2.31
CA VAL A 335 8.17 18.50 3.28
C VAL A 335 7.93 19.99 3.51
N PHE A 336 7.72 20.76 2.44
CA PHE A 336 7.36 22.17 2.60
C PHE A 336 6.05 22.35 3.40
N ARG A 337 5.02 21.53 3.13
CA ARG A 337 3.73 21.57 3.85
C ARG A 337 3.88 21.23 5.33
N ASP A 338 4.63 20.18 5.70
CA ASP A 338 4.86 19.84 7.10
C ASP A 338 5.67 20.89 7.86
N SER A 339 6.58 21.58 7.16
CA SER A 339 7.41 22.61 7.75
C SER A 339 6.58 23.88 8.03
N GLU A 340 5.69 24.27 7.12
CA GLU A 340 4.75 25.36 7.36
C GLU A 340 3.75 25.01 8.47
N PHE A 341 3.23 23.78 8.48
CA PHE A 341 2.36 23.30 9.57
C PHE A 341 3.07 23.37 10.93
N SER A 342 4.29 22.83 11.02
CA SER A 342 5.07 22.83 12.26
C SER A 342 5.39 24.24 12.75
N ALA A 343 5.64 25.17 11.81
CA ALA A 343 5.85 26.58 12.11
C ALA A 343 4.59 27.26 12.68
N ASP A 344 3.41 26.94 12.15
CA ASP A 344 2.12 27.48 12.63
C ASP A 344 1.68 26.87 13.96
N MET A 345 1.98 25.58 14.21
CA MET A 345 1.69 24.92 15.48
C MET A 345 2.65 25.33 16.60
N GLY A 346 3.88 25.70 16.25
CA GLY A 346 4.96 26.00 17.18
C GLY A 346 5.51 27.42 17.03
N SER A 347 6.77 27.51 16.60
CA SER A 347 7.48 28.77 16.39
C SER A 347 7.89 28.89 14.93
N ARG A 348 7.46 29.96 14.27
CA ARG A 348 7.84 30.29 12.89
C ARG A 348 9.27 30.81 12.77
N THR A 349 9.89 31.17 13.89
CA THR A 349 11.25 31.73 14.00
C THR A 349 12.21 30.75 14.63
#